data_AF-A0A9D7NHI1-F1
#
_entry.id   AF-A0A9D7NHI1-F1
#
_cell.length_a   1.000
_cell.length_b   1.000
_cell.length_c   1.000
_cell.angle_alpha   90.00
_cell.angle_beta   90.00
_cell.angle_gamma   90.00
#
_symmetry.space_group_name_H-M   'P 1'
#
loop_
_entity.id
_entity.type
_entity.pdbx_description
1 polymer ?
#
loop_
_entity_poly.entity_id
_entity_poly.type
_entity_poly.pdbx_seq_one_letter_code
_entity_poly.pdbx_strand_id
1 'polypeptide(L)'
;MVSRLRMKLDLLVQSTLMVLLALAIPLEPLHVGLKIALIVLVLLQMLSAAQLWLWHTYRPAKAYLWAFFLVGLLLPIGLYFINSAAWLFLLALAIVYFVHTIRIAAVVLRRPRSFWDIS
;
A
#
# COMPACT_ATOMS: atom_id res chain seq x y z
N MET A 1 -10.02 -14.20 -9.53
CA MET A 1 -9.55 -13.25 -10.56
C MET A 1 -9.90 -11.83 -10.12
N VAL A 2 -8.98 -10.86 -10.29
CA VAL A 2 -9.14 -9.54 -9.67
C VAL A 2 -10.11 -8.71 -10.52
N SER A 3 -11.22 -8.26 -9.92
CA SER A 3 -12.17 -7.40 -10.63
C SER A 3 -11.58 -6.02 -10.93
N ARG A 4 -11.92 -5.44 -12.08
CA ARG A 4 -11.47 -4.09 -12.46
C ARG A 4 -11.97 -3.03 -11.47
N LEU A 5 -13.20 -3.19 -10.99
CA LEU A 5 -13.81 -2.27 -10.02
C LEU A 5 -12.99 -2.23 -8.72
N ARG A 6 -12.63 -3.41 -8.19
CA ARG A 6 -11.78 -3.51 -7.00
C ARG A 6 -10.46 -2.78 -7.20
N MET A 7 -9.80 -2.99 -8.34
CA MET A 7 -8.49 -2.38 -8.60
C MET A 7 -8.57 -0.86 -8.79
N LYS A 8 -9.68 -0.34 -9.30
CA LYS A 8 -9.95 1.11 -9.35
C LYS A 8 -10.17 1.69 -7.96
N LEU A 9 -10.97 1.03 -7.12
CA LEU A 9 -11.23 1.48 -5.75
C LEU A 9 -9.95 1.46 -4.91
N ASP A 10 -9.17 0.38 -4.97
CA ASP A 10 -7.92 0.24 -4.23
C ASP A 10 -6.91 1.32 -4.65
N LEU A 11 -6.76 1.57 -5.97
CA LEU A 11 -5.94 2.66 -6.47
C LEU A 11 -6.43 4.03 -6.00
N LEU A 12 -7.74 4.30 -6.07
CA LEU A 12 -8.31 5.59 -5.69
C LEU A 12 -8.06 5.89 -4.21
N VAL A 13 -8.29 4.90 -3.34
CA VAL A 13 -8.05 5.05 -1.89
C VAL A 13 -6.57 5.27 -1.60
N GLN A 14 -5.69 4.44 -2.16
CA GLN A 14 -4.24 4.57 -1.95
C GLN A 14 -3.70 5.88 -2.53
N SER A 15 -4.15 6.31 -3.71
CA SER A 15 -3.72 7.58 -4.32
C SER A 15 -4.18 8.78 -3.51
N THR A 16 -5.42 8.74 -2.99
CA THR A 16 -5.97 9.84 -2.19
C THR A 16 -5.16 10.00 -0.91
N LEU A 17 -4.88 8.89 -0.21
CA LEU A 17 -4.04 8.90 0.99
C LEU A 17 -2.60 9.35 0.70
N MET A 18 -2.01 8.91 -0.42
CA MET A 18 -0.67 9.35 -0.83
C MET A 18 -0.62 10.85 -1.12
N VAL A 19 -1.63 11.40 -1.80
CA VAL A 19 -1.70 12.84 -2.07
C VAL A 19 -1.88 13.62 -0.77
N LEU A 20 -2.78 13.18 0.12
CA LEU A 20 -2.97 13.82 1.43
C LEU A 20 -1.67 13.81 2.25
N LEU A 21 -0.94 12.69 2.26
CA LEU A 21 0.37 12.62 2.91
C LEU A 21 1.38 13.59 2.27
N ALA A 22 1.46 13.63 0.94
CA ALA A 22 2.36 14.53 0.22
C ALA A 22 2.08 16.01 0.50
N LEU A 23 0.81 16.39 0.59
CA LEU A 23 0.38 17.77 0.91
C LEU A 23 0.60 18.11 2.38
N ALA A 24 0.53 17.12 3.28
CA ALA A 24 0.70 17.34 4.71
C ALA A 24 2.18 17.43 5.14
N ILE A 25 3.09 16.74 4.44
CA ILE A 25 4.54 16.73 4.75
C ILE A 25 5.16 18.14 4.94
N PRO A 26 4.93 19.15 4.05
CA PRO A 26 5.54 20.47 4.19
C PRO A 26 4.93 21.34 5.28
N LEU A 27 3.71 21.05 5.73
CA LEU A 27 3.02 21.86 6.77
C LEU A 27 3.63 21.62 8.15
N GLU A 28 4.08 20.40 8.42
CA GLU A 28 5.02 20.07 9.49
C GLU A 28 5.44 18.60 9.32
N PRO A 29 6.74 18.28 9.32
CA PRO A 29 7.16 16.89 9.14
C PRO A 29 6.71 16.04 10.34
N LEU A 30 5.85 15.06 10.06
CA LEU A 30 5.51 13.93 10.95
C LEU A 30 4.75 14.29 12.24
N HIS A 31 3.77 15.20 12.15
CA HIS A 31 2.75 15.32 13.19
C HIS A 31 1.92 14.04 13.37
N VAL A 32 1.23 13.91 14.51
CA VAL A 32 0.48 12.69 14.88
C VAL A 32 -0.52 12.27 13.80
N GLY A 33 -1.21 13.23 13.18
CA GLY A 33 -2.14 12.97 12.08
C GLY A 33 -1.47 12.32 10.85
N LEU A 34 -0.27 12.77 10.47
CA LEU A 34 0.53 12.18 9.38
C LEU A 34 0.93 10.74 9.69
N LYS A 35 1.34 10.47 10.94
CA LYS A 35 1.67 9.11 11.39
C LYS A 35 0.46 8.19 11.34
N ILE A 36 -0.70 8.66 11.79
CA ILE A 36 -1.96 7.91 11.73
C ILE A 36 -2.34 7.62 10.27
N ALA A 37 -2.33 8.64 9.39
CA ALA A 37 -2.63 8.46 7.98
C ALA A 37 -1.69 7.46 7.29
N LEU A 38 -0.40 7.50 7.63
CA LEU A 38 0.58 6.55 7.12
C LEU A 38 0.32 5.12 7.61
N ILE A 39 0.00 4.94 8.89
CA ILE A 39 -0.38 3.63 9.44
C ILE A 39 -1.63 3.10 8.74
N VAL A 40 -2.68 3.92 8.59
CA VAL A 40 -3.92 3.54 7.92
C VAL A 40 -3.65 3.13 6.48
N LEU A 41 -2.82 3.89 5.75
CA LEU A 41 -2.42 3.55 4.39
C LEU A 41 -1.72 2.18 4.34
N VAL A 42 -0.75 1.95 5.22
CA VAL A 42 -0.02 0.67 5.27
C VAL A 42 -0.94 -0.49 5.60
N LEU A 43 -1.87 -0.33 6.54
CA LEU A 43 -2.85 -1.36 6.86
C LEU A 43 -3.77 -1.69 5.67
N LEU A 44 -4.21 -0.67 4.93
CA LEU A 44 -4.99 -0.86 3.70
C LEU A 44 -4.17 -1.57 2.62
N GLN A 45 -2.89 -1.21 2.47
CA GLN A 45 -1.98 -1.88 1.54
C GLN A 45 -1.73 -3.34 1.93
N MET A 46 -1.55 -3.63 3.22
CA MET A 46 -1.48 -5.00 3.75
C MET A 46 -2.76 -5.78 3.46
N LEU A 47 -3.93 -5.19 3.68
CA LEU A 47 -5.22 -5.82 3.37
C LEU A 47 -5.34 -6.13 1.87
N SER A 48 -4.94 -5.19 1.00
CA SER A 48 -4.91 -5.39 -0.44
C SER A 48 -3.97 -6.54 -0.83
N ALA A 49 -2.77 -6.59 -0.23
CA ALA A 49 -1.77 -7.64 -0.47
C ALA A 49 -2.29 -9.01 0.02
N ALA A 50 -2.88 -9.06 1.21
CA ALA A 50 -3.49 -10.26 1.78
C ALA A 50 -4.59 -10.78 0.85
N GLN A 51 -5.44 -9.89 0.34
CA GLN A 51 -6.51 -10.28 -0.56
C GLN A 51 -6.00 -10.78 -1.92
N LEU A 52 -4.93 -10.19 -2.46
CA LEU A 52 -4.27 -10.66 -3.67
C LEU A 52 -3.58 -12.02 -3.46
N TRP A 53 -3.04 -12.27 -2.28
CA TRP A 53 -2.42 -13.54 -1.96
C TRP A 53 -3.44 -14.66 -1.74
N LEU A 54 -4.45 -14.43 -0.89
CA LEU A 54 -5.42 -15.44 -0.47
C LEU A 54 -6.41 -15.82 -1.57
N TRP A 55 -7.06 -14.84 -2.20
CA TRP A 55 -8.13 -15.12 -3.18
C TRP A 55 -7.64 -15.23 -4.63
N HIS A 56 -6.42 -14.78 -4.91
CA HIS A 56 -5.92 -14.66 -6.29
C HIS A 56 -4.59 -15.36 -6.51
N THR A 57 -4.04 -15.99 -5.45
CA THR A 57 -2.81 -16.79 -5.47
C THR A 57 -1.64 -16.03 -6.11
N TYR A 58 -1.64 -14.70 -6.01
CA TYR A 58 -0.62 -13.85 -6.61
C TYR A 58 0.67 -13.95 -5.78
N ARG A 59 1.61 -14.78 -6.24
CA ARG A 59 2.86 -15.11 -5.51
C ARG A 59 3.65 -13.88 -5.01
N PRO A 60 3.79 -12.77 -5.77
CA PRO A 60 4.54 -11.61 -5.30
C PRO A 60 3.91 -10.91 -4.09
N ALA A 61 2.58 -11.01 -3.90
CA ALA A 61 1.92 -10.39 -2.75
C ALA A 61 2.41 -10.95 -1.40
N LYS A 62 2.84 -12.22 -1.37
CA LYS A 62 3.41 -12.84 -0.16
C LYS A 62 4.68 -12.12 0.30
N ALA A 63 5.54 -11.70 -0.63
CA ALA A 63 6.78 -11.00 -0.30
C ALA A 63 6.50 -9.63 0.34
N TYR A 64 5.51 -8.90 -0.18
CA TYR A 64 5.09 -7.62 0.39
C TYR A 64 4.47 -7.76 1.78
N LEU A 65 3.65 -8.79 2.01
CA LEU A 65 3.11 -9.08 3.35
C LEU A 65 4.23 -9.33 4.37
N TRP A 66 5.25 -10.11 3.99
CA TRP A 66 6.43 -10.32 4.84
C TRP A 66 7.21 -9.03 5.08
N ALA A 67 7.38 -8.19 4.05
CA ALA A 67 8.05 -6.89 4.20
C ALA A 67 7.28 -5.97 5.17
N PHE A 68 5.95 -5.88 5.03
CA PHE A 68 5.12 -5.11 5.95
C PHE A 68 5.17 -5.65 7.38
N PHE A 69 5.11 -6.97 7.54
CA PHE A 69 5.22 -7.60 8.86
C PHE A 69 6.57 -7.32 9.51
N LEU A 70 7.66 -7.48 8.77
CA LEU A 70 9.02 -7.29 9.28
C LEU A 70 9.31 -5.82 9.60
N VAL A 71 8.91 -4.89 8.73
CA VAL A 71 9.04 -3.45 9.00
C VAL A 71 8.16 -3.05 10.18
N GLY A 72 6.93 -3.56 10.28
CA GLY A 72 6.03 -3.31 11.41
C GLY A 72 6.59 -3.85 12.73
N LEU A 73 7.18 -5.05 12.73
CA LEU A 73 7.81 -5.66 13.90
C LEU A 73 9.07 -4.90 14.35
N LEU A 74 9.86 -4.41 13.40
CA LEU A 74 11.07 -3.62 13.67
C LEU A 74 10.76 -2.15 13.98
N LEU A 75 9.54 -1.67 13.70
CA LEU A 75 9.18 -0.26 13.89
C LEU A 75 9.37 0.21 15.34
N PRO A 76 8.94 -0.51 16.40
CA PRO A 76 9.17 -0.08 17.79
C PRO A 76 10.66 0.02 18.14
N ILE A 77 11.46 -0.93 17.64
CA ILE A 77 12.92 -0.94 17.82
C ILE A 77 13.52 0.28 17.10
N GLY A 78 13.11 0.54 15.86
CA GLY A 78 13.54 1.70 15.09
C GLY A 78 13.15 3.02 15.78
N LEU A 79 11.93 3.12 16.30
CA LEU A 79 11.48 4.31 17.03
C LEU A 79 12.32 4.56 18.29
N TYR A 80 12.80 3.50 18.95
CA TYR A 80 13.71 3.62 20.09
C TYR A 80 15.11 4.11 19.69
N PHE A 81 15.71 3.57 18.62
CA PHE A 81 17.11 3.86 18.25
C PHE A 81 17.29 5.06 17.32
N ILE A 82 16.40 5.24 16.33
CA ILE A 82 16.52 6.25 15.27
C ILE A 82 15.32 7.22 15.23
N ASN A 83 14.43 7.14 16.22
CA ASN A 83 13.33 8.08 16.45
C ASN A 83 12.49 8.34 15.19
N SER A 84 12.30 9.61 14.80
CA SER A 84 11.47 10.00 13.67
C SER A 84 11.90 9.40 12.33
N ALA A 85 13.17 9.03 12.17
CA ALA A 85 13.66 8.43 10.93
C ALA A 85 13.06 7.04 10.67
N ALA A 86 12.61 6.32 11.71
CA ALA A 86 11.94 5.02 11.56
C ALA A 86 10.68 5.12 10.68
N TRP A 87 9.96 6.24 10.72
CA TRP A 87 8.78 6.48 9.90
C TRP A 87 9.10 6.57 8.40
N LEU A 88 10.33 6.96 8.04
CA LEU A 88 10.75 7.04 6.64
C LEU A 88 10.84 5.66 5.99
N PHE A 89 11.20 4.61 6.75
CA PHE A 89 11.20 3.24 6.26
C PHE A 89 9.79 2.75 5.94
N LEU A 90 8.84 3.08 6.82
CA LEU A 90 7.42 2.77 6.63
C LEU A 90 6.86 3.51 5.40
N LEU A 91 7.20 4.80 5.25
CA LEU A 91 6.82 5.62 4.09
C LEU A 91 7.43 5.07 2.79
N ALA A 92 8.71 4.73 2.79
CA ALA A 92 9.39 4.16 1.63
C ALA A 92 8.74 2.85 1.19
N LEU A 93 8.43 1.96 2.15
CA LEU A 93 7.72 0.71 1.86
C LEU A 93 6.33 0.97 1.27
N ALA A 94 5.60 1.94 1.81
CA ALA A 94 4.28 2.31 1.32
C ALA A 94 4.32 2.84 -0.12
N ILE A 95 5.33 3.66 -0.47
CA ILE A 95 5.56 4.14 -1.83
C ILE A 95 5.89 2.98 -2.78
N VAL A 96 6.80 2.09 -2.39
CA VAL A 96 7.18 0.92 -3.20
C VAL A 96 5.96 0.04 -3.47
N TYR A 97 5.15 -0.23 -2.46
CA TYR A 97 3.92 -1.00 -2.64
C TYR A 97 2.91 -0.28 -3.54
N PHE A 98 2.74 1.03 -3.40
CA PHE A 98 1.86 1.81 -4.25
C PHE A 98 2.26 1.74 -5.73
N VAL A 99 3.56 1.87 -6.04
CA VAL A 99 4.08 1.68 -7.41
C VAL A 99 3.76 0.28 -7.94
N HIS A 100 3.89 -0.74 -7.08
CA HIS A 100 3.51 -2.10 -7.44
C HIS A 100 2.00 -2.24 -7.70
N THR A 101 1.14 -1.61 -6.89
CA THR A 101 -0.31 -1.54 -7.12
C THR A 101 -0.63 -0.92 -8.49
N ILE A 102 0.01 0.20 -8.85
CA ILE A 102 -0.14 0.85 -10.16
C ILE A 102 0.24 -0.11 -11.30
N ARG A 103 1.37 -0.81 -11.18
CA ARG A 103 1.81 -1.78 -12.20
C ARG A 103 0.79 -2.90 -12.41
N ILE A 104 0.28 -3.49 -11.33
CA ILE A 104 -0.75 -4.53 -11.41
C ILE A 104 -2.04 -3.96 -12.02
N ALA A 105 -2.47 -2.80 -11.57
CA ALA A 105 -3.69 -2.18 -12.07
C ALA A 105 -3.59 -1.86 -13.57
N ALA A 106 -2.45 -1.36 -14.05
CA ALA A 106 -2.22 -1.14 -15.47
C ALA A 106 -2.35 -2.43 -16.28
N VAL A 107 -1.80 -3.55 -15.79
CA VAL A 107 -1.96 -4.87 -16.42
C VAL A 107 -3.43 -5.31 -16.42
N VAL A 108 -4.14 -5.16 -15.31
CA VAL A 108 -5.55 -5.58 -15.17
C VAL A 108 -6.48 -4.74 -16.06
N LEU A 109 -6.27 -3.43 -16.12
CA LEU A 109 -7.10 -2.49 -16.89
C LEU A 109 -6.89 -2.60 -18.40
N ARG A 110 -5.68 -2.97 -18.85
CA ARG A 110 -5.35 -3.18 -20.27
C ARG A 110 -5.88 -4.49 -20.86
N ARG A 111 -6.40 -5.42 -20.04
CA ARG A 111 -6.98 -6.67 -20.55
C ARG A 111 -8.23 -6.36 -21.41
N PRO A 112 -8.46 -7.00 -22.56
CA PRO A 112 -9.68 -6.83 -23.35
C PRO A 112 -10.92 -7.26 -22.55
N ARG A 113 -12.06 -6.55 -22.74
CA ARG A 113 -13.33 -6.80 -22.01
C ARG A 113 -13.90 -8.20 -22.28
N SER A 114 -13.70 -8.72 -23.50
CA SER A 114 -14.45 -9.87 -24.03
C SER A 114 -14.17 -11.22 -23.37
N PHE A 115 -13.09 -11.38 -22.60
CA PHE A 115 -12.78 -12.67 -21.99
C PHE A 115 -13.46 -12.91 -20.63
N TRP A 116 -14.02 -11.86 -19.99
CA TRP A 116 -14.41 -11.95 -18.57
C TRP A 116 -15.66 -11.14 -18.16
N ASP A 117 -16.42 -10.59 -19.11
CA ASP A 117 -17.77 -10.03 -18.83
C ASP A 117 -18.86 -11.11 -18.76
N ILE A 118 -18.49 -12.38 -18.57
CA ILE A 118 -19.46 -13.45 -18.26
C ILE A 118 -19.54 -13.56 -16.73
N SER A 119 -20.39 -12.70 -16.16
CA SER A 119 -21.10 -12.99 -14.91
C SER A 119 -22.42 -13.66 -15.25
#